data_AF-A0A2V7NAG7-F1
#
_entry.id   AF-A0A2V7NAG7-F1
#
_cell.length_a   1.000
_cell.length_b   1.000
_cell.length_c   1.000
_cell.angle_alpha   90.00
_cell.angle_beta   90.00
_cell.angle_gamma   90.00
#
_symmetry.space_group_name_H-M   'P 1'
#
loop_
_entity.id
_entity.type
_entity.pdbx_description
1 polymer ?
#
loop_
_entity_poly.entity_id
_entity_poly.type
_entity_poly.pdbx_seq_one_letter_code
_entity_poly.pdbx_strand_id
1 'polypeptide(L)'
;MSAAMRGWLSGLVALGCPVLVAAQGTEPLRKTDLIRLLSNPVIRKGEVADLVRRNCLAFRPTERDWADLRDLGADADVMSSIGGCTAGQPSRAGVRLASTSTSTAPPTAAASAPAEPRLTVTLLSGRTAVPAASEALIRVSVRRGNAPQRAVTLALRGSSSITGGTGSDAQALTDDSGLAVFRVPAGRQVATYHFEVVLATGAALPGRPTADLVVRPGRPAVADVRPARLELGGVPEGPFAVQATVRDSFGNPVPNEPLELRPEHADMGVAADTRATDSLGRAAFLIQAAAVRRPGRIELRSRGERLAVVEAVFGGPVSRAGTGFVSGGGQRGVARTLLPEALVFQAHSASGRPMPGRVVVFRSRNAQVTRDSAVTDSAGRARVDVTLGSQAGLAVVTASFDSVQTAETLHVDPGPAVELIVERDGARVDGGRIIVERDVPFSLTLKARDGYGNLIPTVSLSRTLQDVLRQYNARSQLLRLVGVESDSLTAAIKFRPVAAGMTSLTISAGLTATVAVEVVSPRR
;
A
#
# COMPACT_ATOMS: atom_id res chain seq x y z
N MET A 1 17.85 -22.54 38.38
CA MET A 1 17.50 -22.07 39.73
C MET A 1 16.00 -21.77 39.74
N SER A 2 15.26 -22.50 40.59
CA SER A 2 13.84 -22.38 41.04
C SER A 2 12.73 -22.34 39.96
N ALA A 3 11.84 -23.34 39.80
CA ALA A 3 10.74 -23.82 40.68
C ALA A 3 9.73 -22.68 41.00
N ALA A 4 8.39 -22.79 40.90
CA ALA A 4 7.44 -23.86 41.25
C ALA A 4 6.02 -23.48 40.66
N MET A 5 5.17 -24.40 40.16
CA MET A 5 4.15 -25.22 40.88
C MET A 5 2.86 -24.43 41.22
N ARG A 6 1.74 -24.63 40.49
CA ARG A 6 0.58 -25.53 40.75
C ARG A 6 -0.22 -25.30 42.05
N GLY A 7 -1.55 -25.19 41.89
CA GLY A 7 -2.62 -25.50 42.87
C GLY A 7 -3.62 -24.35 43.05
N TRP A 8 -4.92 -24.52 43.29
CA TRP A 8 -5.85 -25.66 43.28
C TRP A 8 -7.27 -25.10 43.61
N LEU A 9 -8.34 -25.77 43.13
CA LEU A 9 -9.68 -25.97 43.73
C LEU A 9 -10.43 -24.78 44.41
N SER A 10 -11.71 -24.46 44.12
CA SER A 10 -12.96 -25.23 44.35
C SER A 10 -14.11 -24.30 43.88
N GLY A 11 -15.23 -24.71 43.28
CA GLY A 11 -16.21 -25.69 43.75
C GLY A 11 -17.27 -25.01 44.65
N LEU A 12 -18.42 -24.61 44.09
CA LEU A 12 -19.65 -24.40 44.86
C LEU A 12 -20.90 -24.53 43.96
N VAL A 13 -21.51 -25.70 44.06
CA VAL A 13 -22.90 -25.98 43.68
C VAL A 13 -23.78 -25.52 44.82
N ALA A 14 -24.82 -24.74 44.54
CA ALA A 14 -25.96 -24.54 45.43
C ALA A 14 -27.25 -24.69 44.62
N LEU A 15 -28.00 -25.72 44.98
CA LEU A 15 -29.39 -25.96 44.60
C LEU A 15 -30.31 -24.89 45.20
N GLY A 16 -31.46 -24.67 44.55
CA GLY A 16 -32.73 -24.49 45.26
C GLY A 16 -33.36 -23.10 45.15
N CYS A 17 -34.28 -22.96 44.19
CA CYS A 17 -35.72 -22.76 44.40
C CYS A 17 -36.33 -21.87 43.32
N PRO A 18 -37.46 -22.29 42.72
CA PRO A 18 -38.17 -21.51 41.73
C PRO A 18 -38.89 -20.38 42.46
N VAL A 19 -38.39 -19.16 42.36
CA VAL A 19 -39.20 -18.00 42.71
C VAL A 19 -40.16 -17.80 41.55
N LEU A 20 -41.40 -18.25 41.79
CA LEU A 20 -42.62 -17.76 41.15
C LEU A 20 -42.45 -16.28 40.81
N VAL A 21 -42.30 -15.97 39.53
CA VAL A 21 -42.70 -14.64 39.04
C VAL A 21 -44.22 -14.66 39.13
N ALA A 22 -44.70 -14.24 40.29
CA ALA A 22 -46.08 -13.87 40.50
C ALA A 22 -46.52 -12.98 39.34
N ALA A 23 -47.66 -13.33 38.77
CA ALA A 23 -48.40 -12.57 37.81
C ALA A 23 -48.44 -11.08 38.23
N GLN A 24 -47.63 -10.26 37.58
CA GLN A 24 -47.83 -8.81 37.56
C GLN A 24 -48.59 -8.50 36.28
N GLY A 25 -49.73 -7.86 36.48
CA GLY A 25 -50.84 -7.82 35.54
C GLY A 25 -50.51 -7.26 34.16
N THR A 26 -51.45 -7.55 33.26
CA THR A 26 -51.61 -6.99 31.92
C THR A 26 -51.91 -5.48 31.96
N GLU A 27 -51.08 -4.68 32.63
CA GLU A 27 -51.25 -3.23 32.68
C GLU A 27 -50.50 -2.58 31.51
N PRO A 28 -51.16 -1.76 30.67
CA PRO A 28 -50.51 -1.13 29.53
C PRO A 28 -49.34 -0.24 29.93
N LEU A 29 -48.24 -0.33 29.19
CA LEU A 29 -47.00 0.40 29.47
C LEU A 29 -47.18 1.89 29.24
N ARG A 30 -46.88 2.71 30.26
CA ARG A 30 -46.91 4.17 30.13
C ARG A 30 -45.66 4.65 29.41
N LYS A 31 -45.73 5.86 28.85
CA LYS A 31 -44.60 6.47 28.13
C LYS A 31 -43.33 6.54 28.99
N THR A 32 -43.47 6.86 30.27
CA THR A 32 -42.35 6.92 31.23
C THR A 32 -41.69 5.56 31.47
N ASP A 33 -42.47 4.48 31.47
CA ASP A 33 -41.96 3.13 31.71
C ASP A 33 -41.15 2.65 30.51
N LEU A 34 -41.65 2.90 29.30
CA LEU A 34 -40.97 2.56 28.06
C LEU A 34 -39.63 3.32 27.93
N ILE A 35 -39.60 4.61 28.28
CA ILE A 35 -38.36 5.40 28.30
C ILE A 35 -37.37 4.81 29.32
N ARG A 36 -37.82 4.48 30.54
CA ARG A 36 -36.95 3.85 31.56
C ARG A 36 -36.35 2.53 31.11
N LEU A 37 -37.15 1.68 30.46
CA LEU A 37 -36.71 0.38 29.95
C LEU A 37 -35.69 0.52 28.82
N LEU A 38 -35.90 1.50 27.92
CA LEU A 38 -35.00 1.74 26.79
C LEU A 38 -33.69 2.40 27.19
N SER A 39 -33.72 3.29 28.18
CA SER A 39 -32.53 3.99 28.68
C SER A 39 -31.66 3.14 29.62
N ASN A 40 -32.11 1.97 30.04
CA ASN A 40 -31.33 1.08 30.92
C ASN A 40 -30.44 0.14 30.09
N PRO A 41 -29.09 0.27 30.14
CA PRO A 41 -28.18 -0.53 29.32
C PRO A 41 -28.11 -2.01 29.73
N VAL A 42 -28.64 -2.38 30.90
CA VAL A 42 -28.66 -3.77 31.40
C VAL A 42 -29.79 -4.59 30.76
N ILE A 43 -30.87 -3.94 30.33
CA ILE A 43 -32.04 -4.62 29.76
C ILE A 43 -31.83 -4.82 28.25
N ARG A 44 -31.96 -6.07 27.80
CA ARG A 44 -31.82 -6.38 26.36
C ARG A 44 -33.05 -5.88 25.61
N LYS A 45 -32.84 -5.32 24.41
CA LYS A 45 -33.93 -4.75 23.59
C LYS A 45 -34.99 -5.78 23.22
N GLY A 46 -34.61 -7.03 22.98
CA GLY A 46 -35.56 -8.14 22.77
C GLY A 46 -36.51 -8.37 23.96
N GLU A 47 -36.04 -8.17 25.19
CA GLU A 47 -36.88 -8.29 26.40
C GLU A 47 -37.87 -7.13 26.51
N VAL A 48 -37.46 -5.92 26.12
CA VAL A 48 -38.37 -4.76 26.00
C VAL A 48 -39.43 -5.02 24.92
N ALA A 49 -39.04 -5.59 23.77
CA ALA A 49 -39.99 -5.94 22.71
C ALA A 49 -41.02 -6.98 23.17
N ASP A 50 -40.59 -8.01 23.91
CA ASP A 50 -41.49 -9.00 24.52
C ASP A 50 -42.43 -8.38 25.55
N LEU A 51 -41.95 -7.44 26.36
CA LEU A 51 -42.78 -6.72 27.33
C LEU A 51 -43.85 -5.87 26.62
N VAL A 52 -43.48 -5.18 25.54
CA VAL A 52 -44.41 -4.38 24.72
C VAL A 52 -45.44 -5.26 24.04
N ARG A 53 -45.03 -6.40 23.45
CA ARG A 53 -45.97 -7.35 22.82
C ARG A 53 -47.01 -7.88 23.80
N ARG A 54 -46.60 -8.13 25.06
CA ARG A 54 -47.49 -8.68 26.09
C ARG A 54 -48.45 -7.65 26.68
N ASN A 55 -47.98 -6.43 26.95
CA ASN A 55 -48.75 -5.47 27.72
C ASN A 55 -49.34 -4.32 26.88
N CYS A 56 -48.84 -4.11 25.66
CA CYS A 56 -49.14 -2.96 24.80
C CYS A 56 -48.96 -1.59 25.51
N LEU A 57 -49.14 -0.49 24.77
CA LEU A 57 -48.92 0.85 25.30
C LEU A 57 -50.21 1.48 25.83
N ALA A 58 -50.11 2.20 26.94
CA ALA A 58 -51.18 3.02 27.52
C ALA A 58 -51.47 4.31 26.72
N PHE A 59 -50.66 4.60 25.69
CA PHE A 59 -50.74 5.81 24.88
C PHE A 59 -50.51 5.47 23.40
N ARG A 60 -50.95 6.35 22.50
CA ARG A 60 -50.65 6.25 21.07
C ARG A 60 -49.43 7.12 20.75
N PRO A 61 -48.30 6.55 20.30
CA PRO A 61 -47.13 7.33 19.92
C PRO A 61 -47.42 8.26 18.74
N THR A 62 -47.09 9.52 18.90
CA THR A 62 -47.03 10.53 17.83
C THR A 62 -45.76 10.35 16.98
N GLU A 63 -45.67 11.03 15.84
CA GLU A 63 -44.47 10.99 14.98
C GLU A 63 -43.20 11.42 15.72
N ARG A 64 -43.33 12.38 16.65
CA ARG A 64 -42.26 12.81 17.55
C ARG A 64 -41.86 11.72 18.53
N ASP A 65 -42.83 11.01 19.11
CA ASP A 65 -42.55 9.90 20.02
C ASP A 65 -41.78 8.76 19.32
N TRP A 66 -42.09 8.51 18.04
CA TRP A 66 -41.37 7.52 17.24
C TRP A 66 -39.91 7.92 16.98
N ALA A 67 -39.62 9.21 16.82
CA ALA A 67 -38.26 9.71 16.75
C ALA A 67 -37.55 9.57 18.11
N ASP A 68 -38.17 10.04 19.19
CA ASP A 68 -37.61 9.99 20.54
C ASP A 68 -37.29 8.54 20.98
N LEU A 69 -38.14 7.57 20.65
CA LEU A 69 -37.90 6.16 20.99
C LEU A 69 -36.71 5.55 20.21
N ARG A 70 -36.51 5.96 18.96
CA ARG A 70 -35.32 5.54 18.17
C ARG A 70 -34.04 6.15 18.74
N ASP A 71 -34.10 7.41 19.15
CA ASP A 71 -32.96 8.10 19.76
C ASP A 71 -32.61 7.49 21.14
N LEU A 72 -33.60 6.95 21.85
CA LEU A 72 -33.42 6.16 23.08
C LEU A 72 -32.98 4.70 22.82
N GLY A 73 -32.70 4.35 21.57
CA GLY A 73 -32.16 3.04 21.18
C GLY A 73 -33.19 1.92 21.11
N ALA A 74 -34.45 2.21 20.77
CA ALA A 74 -35.40 1.18 20.35
C ALA A 74 -34.99 0.65 18.97
N ASP A 75 -34.72 -0.65 18.89
CA ASP A 75 -34.36 -1.34 17.65
C ASP A 75 -35.60 -1.71 16.83
N ALA A 76 -35.38 -2.31 15.65
CA ALA A 76 -36.46 -2.66 14.73
C ALA A 76 -37.53 -3.58 15.37
N ASP A 77 -37.12 -4.46 16.28
CA ASP A 77 -38.02 -5.42 16.94
C ASP A 77 -38.90 -4.74 17.99
N VAL A 78 -38.36 -3.82 18.79
CA VAL A 78 -39.15 -3.00 19.71
C VAL A 78 -40.12 -2.11 18.92
N MET A 79 -39.64 -1.48 17.85
CA MET A 79 -40.45 -0.57 17.03
C MET A 79 -41.60 -1.30 16.32
N SER A 80 -41.35 -2.50 15.78
CA SER A 80 -42.37 -3.35 15.18
C SER A 80 -43.41 -3.80 16.22
N SER A 81 -42.97 -4.13 17.44
CA SER A 81 -43.85 -4.54 18.54
C SER A 81 -44.79 -3.42 18.99
N ILE A 82 -44.29 -2.18 19.06
CA ILE A 82 -45.12 -1.00 19.34
C ILE A 82 -46.14 -0.78 18.23
N GLY A 83 -45.74 -0.92 16.96
CA GLY A 83 -46.62 -0.75 15.80
C GLY A 83 -47.73 -1.80 15.74
N GLY A 84 -47.44 -3.03 16.18
CA GLY A 84 -48.45 -4.09 16.30
C GLY A 84 -49.56 -3.75 17.30
N CYS A 85 -49.23 -3.10 18.42
CA CYS A 85 -50.20 -2.67 19.43
C CYS A 85 -51.07 -1.49 18.99
N THR A 86 -50.53 -0.55 18.20
CA THR A 86 -51.29 0.64 17.73
C THR A 86 -52.29 0.29 16.63
N ALA A 87 -52.04 -0.76 15.85
CA ALA A 87 -52.96 -1.26 14.82
C ALA A 87 -54.22 -1.93 15.40
N GLY A 88 -54.21 -2.35 16.69
CA GLY A 88 -55.29 -3.12 17.32
C GLY A 88 -56.28 -2.34 18.20
N GLN A 89 -56.15 -1.02 18.38
CA GLN A 89 -57.01 -0.25 19.30
C GLN A 89 -58.21 0.43 18.59
N PRO A 90 -59.48 0.12 18.95
CA PRO A 90 -60.64 0.87 18.45
C PRO A 90 -60.66 2.30 19.02
N SER A 91 -60.85 3.29 18.15
CA SER A 91 -60.95 4.70 18.54
C SER A 91 -62.23 4.99 19.33
N ARG A 92 -62.08 5.51 20.56
CA ARG A 92 -63.14 6.19 21.31
C ARG A 92 -62.80 7.68 21.46
N ALA A 93 -63.60 8.53 20.83
CA ALA A 93 -63.84 9.92 21.17
C ALA A 93 -65.21 10.27 20.56
N GLY A 94 -66.17 10.93 21.19
CA GLY A 94 -66.30 11.54 22.50
C GLY A 94 -67.73 12.10 22.56
N VAL A 95 -68.34 12.03 23.74
CA VAL A 95 -69.72 12.44 24.04
C VAL A 95 -69.93 13.95 23.78
N ARG A 96 -71.04 14.31 23.12
CA ARG A 96 -71.76 15.57 23.37
C ARG A 96 -73.23 15.26 23.68
N LEU A 97 -73.72 15.98 24.68
CA LEU A 97 -74.96 15.80 25.41
C LEU A 97 -76.22 15.92 24.55
N ALA A 98 -77.23 15.16 24.96
CA ALA A 98 -78.58 15.19 24.42
C ALA A 98 -79.29 16.52 24.68
N SER A 99 -80.07 16.98 23.72
CA SER A 99 -81.24 17.83 23.93
C SER A 99 -82.32 17.36 22.97
N THR A 100 -83.46 17.07 23.56
CA THR A 100 -84.68 16.48 23.00
C THR A 100 -85.31 17.30 21.88
N SER A 101 -85.73 16.63 20.80
CA SER A 101 -87.01 16.92 20.15
C SER A 101 -87.44 15.75 19.24
N THR A 102 -88.50 15.09 19.68
CA THR A 102 -89.66 14.64 18.90
C THR A 102 -89.46 14.17 17.46
N SER A 103 -89.65 12.85 17.31
CA SER A 103 -90.30 12.16 16.19
C SER A 103 -91.18 13.04 15.30
N THR A 104 -90.84 13.12 14.01
CA THR A 104 -91.84 13.10 12.93
C THR A 104 -91.23 12.40 11.70
N ALA A 105 -92.05 11.57 11.07
CA ALA A 105 -91.72 10.57 10.04
C ALA A 105 -90.88 11.09 8.84
N PRO A 106 -90.07 10.24 8.19
CA PRO A 106 -89.51 10.57 6.89
C PRO A 106 -90.56 10.35 5.78
N PRO A 107 -90.78 11.32 4.88
CA PRO A 107 -91.42 11.04 3.61
C PRO A 107 -90.43 10.33 2.68
N THR A 108 -90.96 9.31 2.00
CA THR A 108 -90.66 8.91 0.62
C THR A 108 -89.35 9.38 -0.01
N ALA A 109 -88.52 8.37 -0.30
CA ALA A 109 -87.48 8.29 -1.32
C ALA A 109 -87.49 9.44 -2.37
N ALA A 110 -86.54 10.36 -2.22
CA ALA A 110 -86.01 11.13 -3.33
C ALA A 110 -84.78 10.40 -3.87
N ALA A 111 -84.90 9.90 -5.10
CA ALA A 111 -83.80 9.36 -5.87
C ALA A 111 -82.61 10.33 -5.85
N SER A 112 -81.46 9.87 -5.36
CA SER A 112 -80.19 10.56 -5.56
C SER A 112 -79.95 10.62 -7.07
N ALA A 113 -79.98 11.83 -7.62
CA ALA A 113 -79.49 12.11 -8.95
C ALA A 113 -78.10 11.46 -9.11
N PRO A 114 -77.76 10.88 -10.28
CA PRO A 114 -76.44 10.31 -10.49
C PRO A 114 -75.43 11.44 -10.26
N ALA A 115 -74.56 11.28 -9.26
CA ALA A 115 -73.45 12.19 -9.04
C ALA A 115 -72.70 12.29 -10.37
N GLU A 116 -72.66 13.49 -10.96
CA GLU A 116 -71.93 13.70 -12.21
C GLU A 116 -70.54 13.10 -12.05
N PRO A 117 -70.08 12.29 -13.03
CA PRO A 117 -68.80 11.62 -12.90
C PRO A 117 -67.73 12.71 -12.74
N ARG A 118 -67.09 12.74 -11.57
CA ARG A 118 -66.09 13.75 -11.25
C ARG A 118 -64.79 13.46 -11.99
N LEU A 119 -64.05 14.51 -12.32
CA LEU A 119 -62.69 14.39 -12.82
C LEU A 119 -61.84 13.68 -11.75
N THR A 120 -61.21 12.59 -12.15
CA THR A 120 -60.27 11.80 -11.35
C THR A 120 -58.91 11.91 -12.01
N VAL A 121 -57.92 12.32 -11.23
CA VAL A 121 -56.53 12.47 -11.68
C VAL A 121 -55.68 11.48 -10.92
N THR A 122 -54.97 10.63 -11.65
CA THR A 122 -54.17 9.55 -11.07
C THR A 122 -52.77 9.60 -11.64
N LEU A 123 -51.77 9.63 -10.77
CA LEU A 123 -50.38 9.46 -11.18
C LEU A 123 -50.11 7.99 -11.47
N LEU A 124 -49.46 7.71 -12.59
CA LEU A 124 -48.98 6.36 -12.89
C LEU A 124 -47.78 6.01 -12.00
N SER A 125 -47.09 7.00 -11.46
CA SER A 125 -46.02 6.84 -10.47
C SER A 125 -45.97 8.08 -9.58
N GLY A 126 -46.22 7.91 -8.27
CA GLY A 126 -46.17 9.01 -7.31
C GLY A 126 -44.75 9.52 -7.03
N ARG A 127 -43.73 8.70 -7.32
CA ARG A 127 -42.31 9.02 -7.12
C ARG A 127 -41.50 8.60 -8.33
N THR A 128 -40.79 9.53 -8.94
CA THR A 128 -39.91 9.32 -10.08
C THR A 128 -38.48 9.63 -9.67
N ALA A 129 -37.55 8.70 -9.89
CA ALA A 129 -36.14 8.90 -9.56
C ALA A 129 -35.28 8.85 -10.82
N VAL A 130 -34.48 9.88 -11.06
CA VAL A 130 -33.61 9.98 -12.25
C VAL A 130 -32.23 10.54 -11.88
N PRO A 131 -31.17 10.25 -12.65
CA PRO A 131 -29.85 10.83 -12.42
C PRO A 131 -29.83 12.36 -12.63
N ALA A 132 -28.89 13.04 -11.99
CA ALA A 132 -28.59 14.44 -12.26
C ALA A 132 -28.28 14.67 -13.75
N ALA A 133 -28.67 15.84 -14.24
CA ALA A 133 -28.58 16.28 -15.63
C ALA A 133 -29.32 15.38 -16.65
N SER A 134 -30.36 14.67 -16.21
CA SER A 134 -31.26 13.91 -17.09
C SER A 134 -32.68 14.52 -17.13
N GLU A 135 -33.55 13.90 -17.92
CA GLU A 135 -34.95 14.28 -18.05
C GLU A 135 -35.85 13.25 -17.35
N ALA A 136 -36.75 13.73 -16.50
CA ALA A 136 -37.76 12.90 -15.84
C ALA A 136 -39.08 12.94 -16.61
N LEU A 137 -39.73 11.78 -16.73
CA LEU A 137 -41.05 11.64 -17.32
C LEU A 137 -42.08 11.36 -16.23
N ILE A 138 -42.94 12.33 -15.94
CA ILE A 138 -44.04 12.17 -14.98
C ILE A 138 -45.33 11.98 -15.77
N ARG A 139 -46.03 10.87 -15.53
CA ARG A 139 -47.21 10.46 -16.28
C ARG A 139 -48.46 10.56 -15.43
N VAL A 140 -49.46 11.28 -15.93
CA VAL A 140 -50.72 11.55 -15.23
C VAL A 140 -51.89 11.15 -16.11
N SER A 141 -52.77 10.31 -15.59
CA SER A 141 -54.02 9.92 -16.24
C SER A 141 -55.17 10.79 -15.72
N VAL A 142 -55.96 11.35 -16.63
CA VAL A 142 -57.17 12.11 -16.32
C VAL A 142 -58.38 11.37 -16.87
N ARG A 143 -59.32 11.05 -16.00
CA ARG A 143 -60.56 10.36 -16.34
C ARG A 143 -61.78 11.05 -15.74
N ARG A 144 -62.93 10.89 -16.36
CA ARG A 144 -64.23 11.29 -15.84
C ARG A 144 -65.10 10.03 -15.74
N GLY A 145 -65.26 9.50 -14.52
CA GLY A 145 -65.68 8.11 -14.37
C GLY A 145 -64.67 7.18 -15.04
N ASN A 146 -65.12 6.31 -15.96
CA ASN A 146 -64.24 5.43 -16.72
C ASN A 146 -63.72 6.04 -18.03
N ALA A 147 -64.28 7.17 -18.48
CA ALA A 147 -63.93 7.78 -19.76
C ALA A 147 -62.63 8.59 -19.66
N PRO A 148 -61.63 8.37 -20.53
CA PRO A 148 -60.45 9.23 -20.61
C PRO A 148 -60.83 10.65 -21.01
N GLN A 149 -60.08 11.65 -20.55
CA GLN A 149 -60.33 13.05 -20.86
C GLN A 149 -59.19 13.60 -21.72
N ARG A 150 -59.49 13.92 -22.97
CA ARG A 150 -58.53 14.53 -23.91
C ARG A 150 -58.47 16.05 -23.77
N ALA A 151 -57.37 16.64 -24.24
CA ALA A 151 -57.17 18.08 -24.32
C ALA A 151 -57.34 18.86 -22.99
N VAL A 152 -57.11 18.21 -21.85
CA VAL A 152 -56.99 18.85 -20.54
C VAL A 152 -55.53 19.27 -20.34
N THR A 153 -55.28 20.58 -20.22
CA THR A 153 -53.94 21.08 -19.92
C THR A 153 -53.70 21.09 -18.42
N LEU A 154 -52.69 20.34 -18.00
CA LEU A 154 -52.25 20.25 -16.61
C LEU A 154 -50.92 20.99 -16.41
N ALA A 155 -50.65 21.41 -15.19
CA ALA A 155 -49.37 21.96 -14.75
C ALA A 155 -48.85 21.23 -13.50
N LEU A 156 -47.52 21.06 -13.42
CA LEU A 156 -46.84 20.60 -12.20
C LEU A 156 -46.38 21.81 -11.40
N ARG A 157 -47.24 22.26 -10.48
CA ARG A 157 -46.95 23.41 -9.62
C ARG A 157 -45.72 23.13 -8.76
N GLY A 158 -44.76 24.06 -8.78
CA GLY A 158 -43.52 23.99 -8.02
C GLY A 158 -42.32 23.44 -8.81
N SER A 159 -42.53 22.92 -10.03
CA SER A 159 -41.43 22.44 -10.88
C SER A 159 -40.52 23.57 -11.41
N SER A 160 -41.01 24.82 -11.39
CA SER A 160 -40.18 26.02 -11.58
C SER A 160 -39.03 26.17 -10.58
N SER A 161 -39.13 25.56 -9.38
CA SER A 161 -38.10 25.67 -8.32
C SER A 161 -36.89 24.75 -8.51
N ILE A 162 -36.89 23.91 -9.56
CA ILE A 162 -35.78 23.00 -9.82
C ILE A 162 -34.54 23.79 -10.20
N THR A 163 -33.46 23.61 -9.43
CA THR A 163 -32.19 24.30 -9.66
C THR A 163 -31.58 23.86 -10.99
N GLY A 164 -31.45 24.80 -11.93
CA GLY A 164 -31.00 24.51 -13.30
C GLY A 164 -32.08 23.92 -14.21
N GLY A 165 -33.35 24.01 -13.82
CA GLY A 165 -34.51 23.68 -14.65
C GLY A 165 -34.94 24.83 -15.57
N THR A 166 -36.18 24.78 -16.08
CA THR A 166 -36.73 25.75 -17.06
C THR A 166 -37.21 27.08 -16.45
N GLY A 167 -37.22 27.21 -15.12
CA GLY A 167 -37.70 28.41 -14.42
C GLY A 167 -39.21 28.66 -14.52
N SER A 168 -39.97 27.72 -15.06
CA SER A 168 -41.44 27.78 -15.18
C SER A 168 -42.05 26.41 -14.87
N ASP A 169 -43.29 26.40 -14.36
CA ASP A 169 -43.96 25.14 -14.05
C ASP A 169 -44.25 24.35 -15.34
N ALA A 170 -43.82 23.10 -15.37
CA ALA A 170 -43.99 22.21 -16.52
C ALA A 170 -45.46 21.99 -16.80
N GLN A 171 -45.84 22.07 -18.08
CA GLN A 171 -47.20 21.84 -18.55
C GLN A 171 -47.26 20.63 -19.48
N ALA A 172 -48.38 19.91 -19.46
CA ALA A 172 -48.63 18.80 -20.37
C ALA A 172 -50.12 18.75 -20.73
N LEU A 173 -50.40 18.44 -22.00
CA LEU A 173 -51.75 18.23 -22.52
C LEU A 173 -52.06 16.73 -22.49
N THR A 174 -53.26 16.35 -22.05
CA THR A 174 -53.72 14.97 -22.15
C THR A 174 -54.03 14.58 -23.59
N ASP A 175 -53.50 13.46 -24.06
CA ASP A 175 -53.83 12.87 -25.36
C ASP A 175 -55.23 12.22 -25.38
N ASP A 176 -55.57 11.53 -26.48
CA ASP A 176 -56.86 10.83 -26.65
C ASP A 176 -57.07 9.69 -25.64
N SER A 177 -55.99 9.16 -25.04
CA SER A 177 -56.05 8.16 -23.97
C SER A 177 -56.27 8.78 -22.58
N GLY A 178 -56.29 10.11 -22.50
CA GLY A 178 -56.37 10.87 -21.25
C GLY A 178 -55.04 10.94 -20.51
N LEU A 179 -53.92 10.65 -21.16
CA LEU A 179 -52.59 10.64 -20.58
C LEU A 179 -51.87 11.97 -20.86
N ALA A 180 -51.43 12.65 -19.80
CA ALA A 180 -50.49 13.76 -19.90
C ALA A 180 -49.09 13.27 -19.50
N VAL A 181 -48.06 13.63 -20.28
CA VAL A 181 -46.66 13.31 -19.99
C VAL A 181 -45.88 14.60 -19.79
N PHE A 182 -45.47 14.86 -18.56
CA PHE A 182 -44.58 15.96 -18.22
C PHE A 182 -43.13 15.56 -18.45
N ARG A 183 -42.40 16.44 -19.13
CA ARG A 183 -40.95 16.38 -19.32
C ARG A 183 -40.31 17.40 -18.38
N VAL A 184 -39.60 16.91 -17.36
CA VAL A 184 -39.06 17.75 -16.29
C VAL A 184 -37.55 17.56 -16.22
N PRO A 185 -36.73 18.58 -16.51
CA PRO A 185 -35.27 18.47 -16.36
C PRO A 185 -34.93 18.34 -14.87
N ALA A 186 -34.12 17.35 -14.52
CA ALA A 186 -33.78 17.04 -13.13
C ALA A 186 -32.77 18.00 -12.48
N GLY A 187 -32.23 18.97 -13.21
CA GLY A 187 -31.16 19.84 -12.71
C GLY A 187 -29.84 19.10 -12.45
N ARG A 188 -28.86 19.75 -11.83
CA ARG A 188 -27.51 19.18 -11.59
C ARG A 188 -27.24 18.77 -10.14
N GLN A 189 -28.13 19.12 -9.22
CA GLN A 189 -27.95 18.89 -7.78
C GLN A 189 -28.85 17.76 -7.30
N VAL A 190 -28.33 16.94 -6.38
CA VAL A 190 -29.13 15.93 -5.68
C VAL A 190 -30.14 16.62 -4.79
N ALA A 191 -31.42 16.38 -5.06
CA ALA A 191 -32.53 16.96 -4.33
C ALA A 191 -33.79 16.08 -4.47
N THR A 192 -34.74 16.26 -3.57
CA THR A 192 -36.10 15.76 -3.75
C THR A 192 -37.02 16.96 -3.91
N TYR A 193 -37.78 16.99 -4.99
CA TYR A 193 -38.77 18.01 -5.28
C TYR A 193 -40.17 17.41 -5.14
N HIS A 194 -41.08 18.21 -4.59
CA HIS A 194 -42.48 17.87 -4.39
C HIS A 194 -43.34 18.78 -5.25
N PHE A 195 -44.22 18.21 -6.07
CA PHE A 195 -45.09 18.95 -6.98
C PHE A 195 -46.56 18.65 -6.68
N GLU A 196 -47.42 19.63 -6.93
CA GLU A 196 -48.88 19.45 -6.99
C GLU A 196 -49.33 19.46 -8.45
N VAL A 197 -50.13 18.48 -8.87
CA VAL A 197 -50.75 18.51 -10.20
C VAL A 197 -51.99 19.39 -10.13
N VAL A 198 -52.01 20.45 -10.93
CA VAL A 198 -53.11 21.41 -11.03
C VAL A 198 -53.55 21.57 -12.48
N LEU A 199 -54.72 22.19 -12.72
CA LEU A 199 -55.06 22.67 -14.06
C LEU A 199 -54.08 23.79 -14.46
N ALA A 200 -53.84 23.97 -15.76
CA ALA A 200 -52.96 25.05 -16.23
C ALA A 200 -53.42 26.47 -15.81
N THR A 201 -54.70 26.63 -15.47
CA THR A 201 -55.27 27.86 -14.87
C THR A 201 -54.87 28.08 -13.41
N GLY A 202 -54.18 27.12 -12.79
CA GLY A 202 -53.84 27.11 -11.36
C GLY A 202 -54.94 26.58 -10.45
N ALA A 203 -56.09 26.17 -10.99
CA ALA A 203 -57.16 25.58 -10.20
C ALA A 203 -56.74 24.20 -9.65
N ALA A 204 -56.99 23.97 -8.35
CA ALA A 204 -56.68 22.72 -7.69
C ALA A 204 -57.59 21.58 -8.19
N LEU A 205 -57.02 20.40 -8.33
CA LEU A 205 -57.75 19.19 -8.74
C LEU A 205 -58.31 18.44 -7.50
N PRO A 206 -59.43 17.71 -7.64
CA PRO A 206 -59.95 16.88 -6.55
C PRO A 206 -58.89 15.90 -6.03
N GLY A 207 -58.75 15.81 -4.70
CA GLY A 207 -57.77 14.94 -4.05
C GLY A 207 -56.33 15.49 -4.03
N ARG A 208 -56.06 16.67 -4.62
CA ARG A 208 -54.74 17.33 -4.65
C ARG A 208 -53.60 16.36 -4.96
N PRO A 209 -53.62 15.71 -6.14
CA PRO A 209 -52.59 14.77 -6.55
C PRO A 209 -51.19 15.39 -6.48
N THR A 210 -50.26 14.70 -5.82
CA THR A 210 -48.86 15.12 -5.69
C THR A 210 -47.90 14.17 -6.40
N ALA A 211 -46.75 14.69 -6.81
CA ALA A 211 -45.68 13.95 -7.46
C ALA A 211 -44.33 14.28 -6.84
N ASP A 212 -43.50 13.27 -6.62
CA ASP A 212 -42.13 13.44 -6.14
C ASP A 212 -41.14 13.19 -7.26
N LEU A 213 -40.19 14.11 -7.44
CA LEU A 213 -39.01 13.92 -8.26
C LEU A 213 -37.77 13.81 -7.37
N VAL A 214 -37.13 12.64 -7.38
CA VAL A 214 -35.86 12.41 -6.69
C VAL A 214 -34.73 12.45 -7.69
N VAL A 215 -33.91 13.49 -7.60
CA VAL A 215 -32.69 13.61 -8.37
C VAL A 215 -31.58 12.86 -7.64
N ARG A 216 -31.11 11.78 -8.26
CA ARG A 216 -29.99 10.98 -7.75
C ARG A 216 -28.67 11.49 -8.33
N PRO A 217 -27.53 11.21 -7.68
CA PRO A 217 -26.23 11.51 -8.28
C PRO A 217 -26.07 10.85 -9.65
N GLY A 218 -25.26 11.46 -10.49
CA GLY A 218 -24.81 10.87 -11.75
C GLY A 218 -23.90 9.66 -11.53
N ARG A 219 -23.30 9.17 -12.62
CA ARG A 219 -22.29 8.11 -12.53
C ARG A 219 -21.07 8.64 -11.76
N PRO A 220 -20.39 7.80 -10.95
CA PRO A 220 -19.10 8.14 -10.35
C PRO A 220 -18.12 8.63 -11.42
N ALA A 221 -17.46 9.75 -11.15
CA ALA A 221 -16.51 10.37 -12.08
C ALA A 221 -15.13 10.55 -11.45
N VAL A 222 -15.06 10.80 -10.14
CA VAL A 222 -13.81 11.04 -9.40
C VAL A 222 -13.93 10.53 -7.97
N ALA A 223 -12.80 10.17 -7.37
CA ALA A 223 -12.70 9.94 -5.94
C ALA A 223 -11.61 10.83 -5.34
N ASP A 224 -11.96 11.65 -4.35
CA ASP A 224 -10.98 12.42 -3.57
C ASP A 224 -10.41 11.52 -2.47
N VAL A 225 -9.09 11.31 -2.44
CA VAL A 225 -8.46 10.33 -1.55
C VAL A 225 -7.46 10.95 -0.59
N ARG A 226 -7.52 10.55 0.69
CA ARG A 226 -6.63 11.03 1.74
C ARG A 226 -6.17 9.89 2.66
N PRO A 227 -4.86 9.73 2.88
CA PRO A 227 -3.77 10.35 2.12
C PRO A 227 -3.68 9.78 0.70
N ALA A 228 -3.17 10.58 -0.25
CA ALA A 228 -2.90 10.13 -1.63
C ALA A 228 -1.53 9.42 -1.77
N ARG A 229 -0.68 9.48 -0.74
CA ARG A 229 0.63 8.84 -0.69
C ARG A 229 0.89 8.24 0.68
N LEU A 230 1.33 6.99 0.72
CA LEU A 230 1.70 6.23 1.91
C LEU A 230 3.23 6.12 1.95
N GLU A 231 3.85 6.75 2.94
CA GLU A 231 5.28 6.56 3.22
C GLU A 231 5.46 5.41 4.21
N LEU A 232 5.98 4.29 3.72
CA LEU A 232 6.19 3.08 4.48
C LEU A 232 7.62 3.05 5.02
N GLY A 233 7.78 2.74 6.31
CA GLY A 233 9.10 2.58 6.93
C GLY A 233 9.46 3.63 7.99
N GLY A 234 8.55 4.53 8.33
CA GLY A 234 8.59 5.30 9.57
C GLY A 234 8.09 4.50 10.79
N VAL A 235 8.35 5.01 11.99
CA VAL A 235 7.76 4.49 13.24
C VAL A 235 6.58 5.39 13.63
N PRO A 236 5.40 4.84 14.01
CA PRO A 236 5.03 3.43 14.13
C PRO A 236 4.33 2.86 12.88
N GLU A 237 4.52 1.56 12.60
CA GLU A 237 3.91 0.81 11.48
C GLU A 237 2.45 0.40 11.75
N GLY A 238 1.61 1.35 12.20
CA GLY A 238 0.17 1.14 12.28
C GLY A 238 -0.49 1.01 10.90
N PRO A 239 -1.76 0.57 10.83
CA PRO A 239 -2.50 0.59 9.58
C PRO A 239 -2.69 2.02 9.07
N PHE A 240 -2.60 2.20 7.75
CA PHE A 240 -2.99 3.45 7.10
C PHE A 240 -4.49 3.45 6.85
N ALA A 241 -5.17 4.45 7.40
CA ALA A 241 -6.55 4.75 7.05
C ALA A 241 -6.59 5.59 5.78
N VAL A 242 -7.09 5.00 4.69
CA VAL A 242 -7.32 5.68 3.42
C VAL A 242 -8.81 6.00 3.31
N GLN A 243 -9.13 7.30 3.36
CA GLN A 243 -10.48 7.80 3.16
C GLN A 243 -10.65 8.26 1.71
N ALA A 244 -11.68 7.76 1.03
CA ALA A 244 -12.05 8.15 -0.32
C ALA A 244 -13.45 8.78 -0.32
N THR A 245 -13.66 9.87 -1.07
CA THR A 245 -14.97 10.49 -1.29
C THR A 245 -15.30 10.47 -2.77
N VAL A 246 -16.30 9.68 -3.17
CA VAL A 246 -16.73 9.50 -4.55
C VAL A 246 -17.74 10.57 -4.94
N ARG A 247 -17.47 11.22 -6.07
CA ARG A 247 -18.35 12.26 -6.65
C ARG A 247 -18.66 11.98 -8.11
N ASP A 248 -19.83 12.42 -8.56
CA ASP A 248 -20.15 12.50 -9.98
C ASP A 248 -19.46 13.71 -10.66
N SER A 249 -19.67 13.85 -11.96
CA SER A 249 -19.08 14.96 -12.76
C SER A 249 -19.59 16.35 -12.37
N PHE A 250 -20.63 16.44 -11.53
CA PHE A 250 -21.22 17.68 -11.04
C PHE A 250 -20.84 17.96 -9.58
N GLY A 251 -20.01 17.11 -8.97
CA GLY A 251 -19.55 17.24 -7.59
C GLY A 251 -20.50 16.67 -6.55
N ASN A 252 -21.60 16.01 -6.95
CA ASN A 252 -22.53 15.40 -6.02
C ASN A 252 -21.91 14.13 -5.41
N PRO A 253 -22.05 13.89 -4.09
CA PRO A 253 -21.60 12.64 -3.48
C PRO A 253 -22.42 11.46 -4.01
N VAL A 254 -21.75 10.35 -4.33
CA VAL A 254 -22.42 9.13 -4.81
C VAL A 254 -22.51 8.11 -3.67
N PRO A 255 -23.69 7.89 -3.06
CA PRO A 255 -23.88 6.97 -1.94
C PRO A 255 -24.13 5.54 -2.40
N ASN A 256 -23.83 4.56 -1.53
CA ASN A 256 -23.95 3.12 -1.78
C ASN A 256 -23.22 2.64 -3.05
N GLU A 257 -22.20 3.38 -3.49
CA GLU A 257 -21.39 3.00 -4.64
C GLU A 257 -20.31 2.00 -4.20
N PRO A 258 -20.21 0.82 -4.81
CA PRO A 258 -19.10 -0.09 -4.55
C PRO A 258 -17.79 0.51 -5.08
N LEU A 259 -16.91 0.86 -4.15
CA LEU A 259 -15.56 1.32 -4.41
C LEU A 259 -14.58 0.18 -4.10
N GLU A 260 -13.90 -0.30 -5.12
CA GLU A 260 -12.89 -1.36 -5.06
C GLU A 260 -11.50 -0.73 -4.87
N LEU A 261 -10.80 -1.12 -3.81
CA LEU A 261 -9.39 -0.90 -3.62
C LEU A 261 -8.62 -2.08 -4.20
N ARG A 262 -7.70 -1.82 -5.13
CA ARG A 262 -6.92 -2.87 -5.80
C ARG A 262 -5.46 -2.46 -5.98
N PRO A 263 -4.48 -3.29 -5.61
CA PRO A 263 -3.08 -3.02 -5.94
C PRO A 263 -2.84 -3.16 -7.45
N GLU A 264 -1.91 -2.37 -7.98
CA GLU A 264 -1.44 -2.48 -9.37
C GLU A 264 -0.84 -3.87 -9.65
N HIS A 265 -0.15 -4.44 -8.66
CA HIS A 265 0.45 -5.76 -8.74
C HIS A 265 0.14 -6.60 -7.49
N ALA A 266 -0.12 -7.90 -7.67
CA ALA A 266 -0.46 -8.81 -6.58
C ALA A 266 0.69 -9.01 -5.57
N ASP A 267 1.94 -8.83 -6.02
CA ASP A 267 3.13 -8.97 -5.18
C ASP A 267 3.35 -7.79 -4.22
N MET A 268 2.61 -6.68 -4.36
CA MET A 268 2.57 -5.58 -3.39
C MET A 268 2.08 -6.04 -2.02
N GLY A 269 1.29 -7.11 -1.92
CA GLY A 269 0.80 -7.65 -0.64
C GLY A 269 -0.36 -6.90 0.00
N VAL A 270 -0.89 -5.87 -0.66
CA VAL A 270 -2.17 -5.24 -0.31
C VAL A 270 -3.30 -6.14 -0.81
N ALA A 271 -4.22 -6.55 0.07
CA ALA A 271 -5.41 -7.29 -0.33
C ALA A 271 -6.39 -6.37 -1.06
N ALA A 272 -7.04 -6.87 -2.10
CA ALA A 272 -8.18 -6.17 -2.68
C ALA A 272 -9.33 -6.12 -1.66
N ASP A 273 -10.01 -4.99 -1.56
CA ASP A 273 -11.16 -4.79 -0.68
C ASP A 273 -12.23 -3.98 -1.43
N THR A 274 -13.51 -4.24 -1.17
CA THR A 274 -14.62 -3.47 -1.76
C THR A 274 -15.49 -2.94 -0.66
N ARG A 275 -15.73 -1.63 -0.67
CA ARG A 275 -16.56 -0.94 0.32
C ARG A 275 -17.62 -0.11 -0.39
N ALA A 276 -18.85 -0.17 0.12
CA ALA A 276 -19.91 0.74 -0.32
C ALA A 276 -19.68 2.13 0.30
N THR A 277 -19.91 3.18 -0.46
CA THR A 277 -19.87 4.55 0.06
C THR A 277 -21.08 4.86 0.96
N ASP A 278 -20.89 5.72 1.96
CA ASP A 278 -21.95 6.23 2.83
C ASP A 278 -22.83 7.28 2.15
N SER A 279 -23.79 7.87 2.87
CA SER A 279 -24.68 8.93 2.37
C SER A 279 -23.96 10.20 1.90
N LEU A 280 -22.70 10.38 2.29
CA LEU A 280 -21.83 11.50 1.92
C LEU A 280 -20.81 11.09 0.85
N GLY A 281 -20.98 9.91 0.25
CA GLY A 281 -20.10 9.38 -0.79
C GLY A 281 -18.76 8.88 -0.27
N ARG A 282 -18.59 8.66 1.04
CA ARG A 282 -17.30 8.30 1.63
C ARG A 282 -17.17 6.80 1.83
N ALA A 283 -15.98 6.28 1.60
CA ALA A 283 -15.56 4.94 1.99
C ALA A 283 -14.19 5.02 2.68
N ALA A 284 -13.95 4.14 3.66
CA ALA A 284 -12.68 4.05 4.36
C ALA A 284 -12.09 2.66 4.21
N PHE A 285 -10.79 2.60 3.92
CA PHE A 285 -10.01 1.38 3.82
C PHE A 285 -8.89 1.40 4.86
N LEU A 286 -8.54 0.22 5.35
CA LEU A 286 -7.40 0.02 6.24
C LEU A 286 -6.34 -0.80 5.52
N ILE A 287 -5.19 -0.17 5.25
CA ILE A 287 -4.05 -0.84 4.63
C ILE A 287 -3.02 -1.13 5.72
N GLN A 288 -2.75 -2.41 5.96
CA GLN A 288 -1.73 -2.81 6.92
C GLN A 288 -0.34 -2.50 6.36
N ALA A 289 0.39 -1.58 6.99
CA ALA A 289 1.72 -1.17 6.55
C ALA A 289 2.63 -2.39 6.34
N ALA A 290 2.68 -3.30 7.32
CA ALA A 290 3.47 -4.53 7.31
C ALA A 290 3.12 -5.49 6.15
N ALA A 291 1.91 -5.43 5.61
CA ALA A 291 1.50 -6.28 4.49
C ALA A 291 2.05 -5.76 3.15
N VAL A 292 2.40 -4.48 3.05
CA VAL A 292 2.95 -3.90 1.82
C VAL A 292 4.39 -4.32 1.63
N ARG A 293 4.65 -5.20 0.65
CA ARG A 293 5.95 -5.80 0.35
C ARG A 293 6.72 -5.13 -0.80
N ARG A 294 6.01 -4.40 -1.66
CA ARG A 294 6.62 -3.61 -2.75
C ARG A 294 6.00 -2.23 -2.83
N PRO A 295 6.77 -1.19 -3.21
CA PRO A 295 6.21 0.09 -3.59
C PRO A 295 5.37 -0.06 -4.87
N GLY A 296 4.46 0.87 -5.13
CA GLY A 296 3.61 0.85 -6.32
C GLY A 296 2.33 1.63 -6.13
N ARG A 297 1.40 1.49 -7.08
CA ARG A 297 0.10 2.18 -7.04
C ARG A 297 -0.99 1.27 -6.49
N ILE A 298 -1.87 1.86 -5.68
CA ILE A 298 -3.10 1.24 -5.21
C ILE A 298 -4.24 2.03 -5.83
N GLU A 299 -5.00 1.39 -6.69
CA GLU A 299 -6.08 2.02 -7.44
C GLU A 299 -7.40 1.92 -6.67
N LEU A 300 -8.18 3.01 -6.74
CA LEU A 300 -9.57 3.01 -6.30
C LEU A 300 -10.45 3.04 -7.54
N ARG A 301 -11.26 2.00 -7.70
CA ARG A 301 -12.05 1.74 -8.91
C ARG A 301 -13.52 1.62 -8.57
N SER A 302 -14.37 2.06 -9.49
CA SER A 302 -15.81 1.90 -9.39
C SER A 302 -16.33 1.50 -10.77
N ARG A 303 -17.13 0.43 -10.82
CA ARG A 303 -17.71 -0.11 -12.07
C ARG A 303 -16.66 -0.41 -13.15
N GLY A 304 -15.47 -0.84 -12.73
CA GLY A 304 -14.36 -1.13 -13.61
C GLY A 304 -13.53 0.09 -14.02
N GLU A 305 -13.97 1.31 -13.74
CA GLU A 305 -13.22 2.55 -14.05
C GLU A 305 -12.34 2.97 -12.88
N ARG A 306 -11.15 3.50 -13.17
CA ARG A 306 -10.24 4.03 -12.13
C ARG A 306 -10.61 5.46 -11.79
N LEU A 307 -11.04 5.68 -10.54
CA LEU A 307 -11.44 7.00 -10.04
C LEU A 307 -10.30 7.75 -9.34
N ALA A 308 -9.36 7.02 -8.72
CA ALA A 308 -8.21 7.60 -8.03
C ALA A 308 -7.07 6.60 -7.82
N VAL A 309 -5.92 7.11 -7.37
CA VAL A 309 -4.72 6.34 -7.06
C VAL A 309 -4.14 6.80 -5.72
N VAL A 310 -3.69 5.84 -4.92
CA VAL A 310 -2.84 6.04 -3.74
C VAL A 310 -1.45 5.47 -4.05
N GLU A 311 -0.40 6.29 -3.90
CA GLU A 311 0.97 5.84 -4.10
C GLU A 311 1.54 5.25 -2.81
N ALA A 312 1.99 4.00 -2.84
CA ALA A 312 2.74 3.38 -1.74
C ALA A 312 4.23 3.45 -2.05
N VAL A 313 4.99 4.17 -1.23
CA VAL A 313 6.44 4.31 -1.37
C VAL A 313 7.14 3.79 -0.12
N PHE A 314 8.36 3.28 -0.28
CA PHE A 314 9.18 2.88 0.87
C PHE A 314 10.19 4.00 1.15
N GLY A 315 10.21 4.44 2.40
CA GLY A 315 10.99 5.57 2.87
C GLY A 315 11.37 5.43 4.35
N GLY A 316 11.57 6.57 5.01
CA GLY A 316 12.05 6.63 6.39
C GLY A 316 13.56 6.84 6.52
N PRO A 317 14.08 6.94 7.76
CA PRO A 317 15.51 7.15 8.02
C PRO A 317 16.31 5.91 7.64
N VAL A 318 17.51 6.11 7.08
CA VAL A 318 18.41 5.02 6.67
C VAL A 318 18.90 4.24 7.90
N SER A 319 18.90 2.91 7.82
CA SER A 319 19.53 2.03 8.80
C SER A 319 21.00 1.86 8.49
N ARG A 320 21.89 2.27 9.41
CA ARG A 320 23.32 2.00 9.28
C ARG A 320 23.66 0.51 9.38
N ALA A 321 22.93 -0.23 10.20
CA ALA A 321 23.16 -1.67 10.39
C ALA A 321 22.59 -2.52 9.24
N GLY A 322 21.51 -2.05 8.61
CA GLY A 322 20.85 -2.74 7.50
C GLY A 322 21.30 -2.29 6.10
N THR A 323 22.29 -1.39 6.01
CA THR A 323 22.76 -0.82 4.75
C THR A 323 24.26 -1.08 4.56
N GLY A 324 24.65 -1.66 3.43
CA GLY A 324 26.04 -1.99 3.12
C GLY A 324 26.19 -2.97 1.96
N PHE A 325 27.42 -3.43 1.72
CA PHE A 325 27.68 -4.50 0.75
C PHE A 325 27.21 -5.86 1.31
N VAL A 326 26.50 -6.61 0.48
CA VAL A 326 25.91 -7.92 0.84
C VAL A 326 26.38 -9.06 -0.06
N SER A 327 27.09 -8.77 -1.14
CA SER A 327 27.63 -9.78 -2.08
C SER A 327 28.83 -9.26 -2.86
N GLY A 328 29.68 -10.17 -3.35
CA GLY A 328 30.85 -9.87 -4.18
C GLY A 328 32.07 -9.36 -3.39
N GLY A 329 32.01 -9.34 -2.07
CA GLY A 329 33.11 -8.88 -1.21
C GLY A 329 34.29 -9.83 -1.15
N GLY A 330 35.46 -9.32 -0.77
CA GLY A 330 36.68 -10.11 -0.55
C GLY A 330 37.28 -10.81 -1.79
N GLN A 331 36.77 -10.52 -2.99
CA GLN A 331 37.26 -11.14 -4.22
C GLN A 331 38.71 -10.78 -4.51
N ARG A 332 39.37 -11.68 -5.24
CA ARG A 332 40.75 -11.54 -5.70
C ARG A 332 40.84 -11.77 -7.20
N GLY A 333 41.83 -11.17 -7.83
CA GLY A 333 42.10 -11.39 -9.25
C GLY A 333 43.38 -10.69 -9.69
N VAL A 334 43.85 -11.02 -10.89
CA VAL A 334 45.05 -10.43 -11.46
C VAL A 334 44.83 -8.94 -11.76
N ALA A 335 45.89 -8.14 -11.71
CA ALA A 335 45.87 -6.75 -12.15
C ALA A 335 45.14 -6.57 -13.49
N ARG A 336 44.26 -5.54 -13.56
CA ARG A 336 43.41 -5.20 -14.71
C ARG A 336 42.33 -6.21 -15.10
N THR A 337 42.04 -7.24 -14.31
CA THR A 337 40.94 -8.17 -14.62
C THR A 337 39.59 -7.69 -14.07
N LEU A 338 38.53 -7.93 -14.83
CA LEU A 338 37.14 -7.82 -14.36
C LEU A 338 36.88 -8.92 -13.33
N LEU A 339 36.30 -8.56 -12.19
CA LEU A 339 35.90 -9.54 -11.18
C LEU A 339 34.72 -10.40 -11.69
N PRO A 340 34.70 -11.71 -11.36
CA PRO A 340 33.65 -12.62 -11.81
C PRO A 340 32.29 -12.32 -11.19
N GLU A 341 32.26 -11.82 -9.95
CA GLU A 341 31.04 -11.36 -9.30
C GLU A 341 31.03 -9.85 -9.15
N ALA A 342 29.88 -9.23 -9.42
CA ALA A 342 29.72 -7.81 -9.13
C ALA A 342 29.50 -7.57 -7.63
N LEU A 343 29.84 -6.38 -7.18
CA LEU A 343 29.46 -5.93 -5.84
C LEU A 343 27.97 -5.62 -5.81
N VAL A 344 27.29 -6.10 -4.78
CA VAL A 344 25.88 -5.76 -4.51
C VAL A 344 25.80 -4.99 -3.21
N PHE A 345 25.37 -3.75 -3.30
CA PHE A 345 25.04 -2.90 -2.17
C PHE A 345 23.54 -3.01 -1.89
N GLN A 346 23.15 -3.08 -0.62
CA GLN A 346 21.75 -3.11 -0.19
C GLN A 346 21.48 -2.00 0.82
N ALA A 347 20.32 -1.34 0.68
CA ALA A 347 19.89 -0.25 1.54
C ALA A 347 18.53 -0.53 2.18
N HIS A 348 18.47 -0.33 3.49
CA HIS A 348 17.24 -0.46 4.28
C HIS A 348 16.99 0.75 5.17
N SER A 349 15.72 1.01 5.46
CA SER A 349 15.28 1.94 6.48
C SER A 349 15.54 1.39 7.89
N ALA A 350 15.45 2.23 8.92
CA ALA A 350 15.54 1.84 10.34
C ALA A 350 14.49 0.81 10.76
N SER A 351 13.35 0.74 10.07
CA SER A 351 12.29 -0.26 10.25
C SER A 351 12.55 -1.58 9.49
N GLY A 352 13.66 -1.67 8.73
CA GLY A 352 14.04 -2.87 7.98
C GLY A 352 13.41 -2.99 6.60
N ARG A 353 12.77 -1.94 6.07
CA ARG A 353 12.21 -1.95 4.70
C ARG A 353 13.25 -1.58 3.66
N PRO A 354 13.21 -2.17 2.44
CA PRO A 354 14.13 -1.79 1.39
C PRO A 354 13.91 -0.33 0.97
N MET A 355 14.96 0.34 0.50
CA MET A 355 14.90 1.75 0.07
C MET A 355 15.10 1.87 -1.45
N PRO A 356 14.05 1.63 -2.26
CA PRO A 356 14.10 1.65 -3.72
C PRO A 356 14.16 3.07 -4.29
N GLY A 357 14.66 3.22 -5.53
CA GLY A 357 14.64 4.47 -6.28
C GLY A 357 15.64 5.52 -5.81
N ARG A 358 16.62 5.15 -4.96
CA ARG A 358 17.62 6.06 -4.38
C ARG A 358 19.00 5.78 -4.96
N VAL A 359 19.80 6.83 -5.11
CA VAL A 359 21.13 6.74 -5.73
C VAL A 359 22.17 6.29 -4.70
N VAL A 360 22.94 5.27 -5.05
CA VAL A 360 24.20 4.87 -4.41
C VAL A 360 25.34 5.43 -5.25
N VAL A 361 26.28 6.13 -4.64
CA VAL A 361 27.49 6.64 -5.32
C VAL A 361 28.67 5.75 -4.95
N PHE A 362 29.39 5.25 -5.95
CA PHE A 362 30.58 4.41 -5.79
C PHE A 362 31.85 5.20 -6.07
N ARG A 363 32.84 5.02 -5.21
CA ARG A 363 34.21 5.49 -5.42
C ARG A 363 35.16 4.32 -5.24
N SER A 364 36.22 4.26 -6.02
CA SER A 364 37.18 3.18 -5.95
C SER A 364 38.61 3.68 -5.80
N ARG A 365 39.44 2.89 -5.13
CA ARG A 365 40.89 3.06 -5.04
C ARG A 365 41.55 1.77 -5.50
N ASN A 366 42.51 1.88 -6.42
CA ASN A 366 43.17 0.74 -7.07
C ASN A 366 42.17 -0.25 -7.72
N ALA A 367 41.05 0.27 -8.20
CA ALA A 367 40.03 -0.44 -8.98
C ALA A 367 39.25 0.59 -9.80
N GLN A 368 38.51 0.11 -10.79
CA GLN A 368 37.59 0.89 -11.61
C GLN A 368 36.21 0.24 -11.55
N VAL A 369 35.20 1.05 -11.24
CA VAL A 369 33.80 0.64 -11.30
C VAL A 369 33.22 0.94 -12.70
N THR A 370 32.28 0.12 -13.19
CA THR A 370 31.64 0.38 -14.50
C THR A 370 30.83 1.67 -14.53
N ARG A 371 30.29 2.07 -13.38
CA ARG A 371 29.55 3.32 -13.15
C ARG A 371 29.86 3.84 -11.76
N ASP A 372 29.98 5.14 -11.62
CA ASP A 372 30.19 5.83 -10.34
C ASP A 372 28.90 5.97 -9.52
N SER A 373 27.76 5.55 -10.07
CA SER A 373 26.48 5.56 -9.37
C SER A 373 25.51 4.52 -9.92
N ALA A 374 24.58 4.08 -9.07
CA ALA A 374 23.44 3.23 -9.46
C ALA A 374 22.22 3.52 -8.58
N VAL A 375 21.03 3.31 -9.14
CA VAL A 375 19.76 3.46 -8.42
C VAL A 375 19.36 2.13 -7.79
N THR A 376 18.89 2.15 -6.55
CA THR A 376 18.40 0.96 -5.86
C THR A 376 17.11 0.42 -6.49
N ASP A 377 17.05 -0.90 -6.68
CA ASP A 377 15.88 -1.61 -7.19
C ASP A 377 14.74 -1.72 -6.14
N SER A 378 13.64 -2.41 -6.46
CA SER A 378 12.50 -2.62 -5.55
C SER A 378 12.87 -3.37 -4.24
N ALA A 379 14.01 -4.06 -4.21
CA ALA A 379 14.55 -4.75 -3.04
C ALA A 379 15.64 -3.92 -2.33
N GLY A 380 15.81 -2.64 -2.71
CA GLY A 380 16.80 -1.74 -2.13
C GLY A 380 18.23 -2.05 -2.56
N ARG A 381 18.44 -2.75 -3.68
CA ARG A 381 19.77 -3.21 -4.12
C ARG A 381 20.31 -2.42 -5.30
N ALA A 382 21.61 -2.14 -5.27
CA ALA A 382 22.36 -1.55 -6.36
C ALA A 382 23.56 -2.45 -6.69
N ARG A 383 23.81 -2.71 -7.98
CA ARG A 383 24.90 -3.58 -8.45
C ARG A 383 25.93 -2.77 -9.23
N VAL A 384 27.21 -3.06 -9.00
CA VAL A 384 28.32 -2.45 -9.74
C VAL A 384 29.39 -3.49 -10.06
N ASP A 385 29.78 -3.58 -11.32
CA ASP A 385 30.86 -4.44 -11.76
C ASP A 385 32.20 -3.70 -11.56
N VAL A 386 33.24 -4.46 -11.20
CA VAL A 386 34.53 -3.91 -10.78
C VAL A 386 35.66 -4.55 -11.56
N THR A 387 36.48 -3.72 -12.19
CA THR A 387 37.77 -4.12 -12.77
C THR A 387 38.88 -3.73 -11.80
N LEU A 388 39.75 -4.67 -11.47
CA LEU A 388 40.88 -4.42 -10.55
C LEU A 388 41.89 -3.44 -11.16
N GLY A 389 42.58 -2.71 -10.29
CA GLY A 389 43.62 -1.77 -10.67
C GLY A 389 44.89 -2.45 -11.17
N SER A 390 45.92 -1.64 -11.44
CA SER A 390 47.23 -2.13 -11.89
C SER A 390 48.22 -2.38 -10.77
N GLN A 391 47.96 -1.94 -9.53
CA GLN A 391 48.89 -2.11 -8.41
C GLN A 391 48.50 -3.36 -7.61
N ALA A 392 49.44 -4.27 -7.38
CA ALA A 392 49.20 -5.43 -6.52
C ALA A 392 48.94 -4.99 -5.08
N GLY A 393 48.09 -5.73 -4.36
CA GLY A 393 47.66 -5.44 -3.00
C GLY A 393 46.19 -5.07 -2.89
N LEU A 394 45.84 -4.21 -1.94
CA LEU A 394 44.44 -3.91 -1.64
C LEU A 394 43.83 -2.95 -2.67
N ALA A 395 42.64 -3.30 -3.13
CA ALA A 395 41.72 -2.41 -3.82
C ALA A 395 40.49 -2.19 -2.93
N VAL A 396 39.92 -0.99 -2.95
CA VAL A 396 38.79 -0.63 -2.08
C VAL A 396 37.71 0.01 -2.92
N VAL A 397 36.46 -0.43 -2.73
CA VAL A 397 35.28 0.22 -3.30
C VAL A 397 34.41 0.74 -2.17
N THR A 398 34.21 2.04 -2.13
CA THR A 398 33.36 2.74 -1.16
C THR A 398 32.02 3.06 -1.81
N ALA A 399 30.93 2.65 -1.17
CA ALA A 399 29.57 3.06 -1.50
C ALA A 399 29.10 4.13 -0.50
N SER A 400 28.52 5.20 -1.03
CA SER A 400 27.88 6.27 -0.27
C SER A 400 26.39 6.29 -0.60
N PHE A 401 25.56 6.23 0.44
CA PHE A 401 24.11 6.25 0.35
C PHE A 401 23.55 7.13 1.47
N ASP A 402 23.04 8.31 1.11
CA ASP A 402 22.66 9.36 2.06
C ASP A 402 23.75 9.65 3.10
N SER A 403 23.47 9.39 4.37
CA SER A 403 24.40 9.57 5.50
C SER A 403 25.25 8.34 5.83
N VAL A 404 25.08 7.24 5.09
CA VAL A 404 25.82 5.99 5.29
C VAL A 404 26.93 5.87 4.24
N GLN A 405 28.13 5.51 4.70
CA GLN A 405 29.24 5.12 3.84
C GLN A 405 29.79 3.77 4.31
N THR A 406 29.98 2.85 3.37
CA THR A 406 30.56 1.53 3.63
C THR A 406 31.62 1.23 2.58
N ALA A 407 32.67 0.51 2.94
CA ALA A 407 33.73 0.12 2.02
C ALA A 407 33.84 -1.40 1.95
N GLU A 408 34.08 -1.92 0.76
CA GLU A 408 34.40 -3.32 0.49
C GLU A 408 35.86 -3.42 0.04
N THR A 409 36.56 -4.45 0.53
CA THR A 409 37.97 -4.67 0.21
C THR A 409 38.14 -5.83 -0.75
N LEU A 410 38.97 -5.61 -1.76
CA LEU A 410 39.31 -6.55 -2.82
C LEU A 410 40.83 -6.73 -2.85
N HIS A 411 41.30 -7.80 -3.49
CA HIS A 411 42.72 -8.06 -3.65
C HIS A 411 43.15 -8.11 -5.12
N VAL A 412 44.19 -7.37 -5.43
CA VAL A 412 44.85 -7.37 -6.73
C VAL A 412 46.11 -8.24 -6.62
N ASP A 413 46.08 -9.39 -7.28
CA ASP A 413 47.23 -10.24 -7.49
C ASP A 413 48.09 -9.66 -8.62
N PRO A 414 49.43 -9.78 -8.54
CA PRO A 414 50.28 -9.40 -9.66
C PRO A 414 50.03 -10.28 -10.88
N GLY A 415 50.30 -9.74 -12.06
CA GLY A 415 50.27 -10.46 -13.32
C GLY A 415 51.40 -11.50 -13.46
N PRO A 416 51.43 -12.21 -14.60
CA PRO A 416 52.54 -13.11 -14.89
C PRO A 416 53.86 -12.33 -14.93
N ALA A 417 54.94 -12.99 -14.48
CA ALA A 417 56.27 -12.41 -14.52
C ALA A 417 56.67 -12.12 -15.97
N VAL A 418 57.20 -10.93 -16.21
CA VAL A 418 57.81 -10.54 -17.49
C VAL A 418 59.27 -10.13 -17.34
N GLU A 419 59.72 -9.86 -16.12
CA GLU A 419 61.09 -9.43 -15.82
C GLU A 419 61.63 -10.14 -14.58
N LEU A 420 62.87 -10.64 -14.67
CA LEU A 420 63.68 -11.03 -13.51
C LEU A 420 64.76 -9.98 -13.28
N ILE A 421 64.87 -9.52 -12.05
CA ILE A 421 65.82 -8.50 -11.63
C ILE A 421 66.82 -9.18 -10.68
N VAL A 422 68.11 -9.00 -10.96
CA VAL A 422 69.18 -9.50 -10.09
C VAL A 422 69.84 -8.29 -9.47
N GLU A 423 69.83 -8.22 -8.14
CA GLU A 423 70.48 -7.16 -7.37
C GLU A 423 71.65 -7.71 -6.56
N ARG A 424 72.65 -6.88 -6.35
CA ARG A 424 73.72 -7.10 -5.36
C ARG A 424 73.85 -5.83 -4.54
N ASP A 425 73.81 -5.97 -3.22
CA ASP A 425 73.95 -4.85 -2.28
C ASP A 425 72.96 -3.70 -2.58
N GLY A 426 71.75 -4.05 -3.06
CA GLY A 426 70.67 -3.13 -3.45
C GLY A 426 70.80 -2.52 -4.86
N ALA A 427 71.91 -2.75 -5.56
CA ALA A 427 72.11 -2.28 -6.93
C ALA A 427 71.74 -3.36 -7.95
N ARG A 428 71.03 -2.98 -9.00
CA ARG A 428 70.69 -3.88 -10.12
C ARG A 428 71.95 -4.26 -10.91
N VAL A 429 72.18 -5.55 -11.14
CA VAL A 429 73.38 -6.11 -11.78
C VAL A 429 73.08 -7.08 -12.95
N ASP A 430 71.82 -7.38 -13.25
CA ASP A 430 71.47 -8.15 -14.44
C ASP A 430 71.94 -7.47 -15.73
N GLY A 431 72.43 -8.28 -16.68
CA GLY A 431 73.08 -7.84 -17.92
C GLY A 431 74.48 -7.24 -17.74
N GLY A 432 74.92 -7.02 -16.49
CA GLY A 432 76.19 -6.36 -16.16
C GLY A 432 77.32 -7.32 -15.79
N ARG A 433 78.40 -6.73 -15.24
CA ARG A 433 79.56 -7.43 -14.68
C ARG A 433 79.70 -7.05 -13.21
N ILE A 434 79.95 -8.04 -12.36
CA ILE A 434 80.30 -7.86 -10.95
C ILE A 434 81.69 -8.45 -10.69
N ILE A 435 82.40 -7.85 -9.74
CA ILE A 435 83.70 -8.33 -9.26
C ILE A 435 83.52 -8.86 -7.83
N VAL A 436 84.04 -10.05 -7.56
CA VAL A 436 84.01 -10.70 -6.24
C VAL A 436 85.40 -11.20 -5.88
N GLU A 437 85.73 -11.22 -4.60
CA GLU A 437 87.01 -11.76 -4.12
C GLU A 437 86.91 -13.27 -3.89
N ARG A 438 87.97 -14.00 -4.21
CA ARG A 438 88.05 -15.44 -3.94
C ARG A 438 87.88 -15.69 -2.44
N ASP A 439 87.16 -16.77 -2.10
CA ASP A 439 86.91 -17.22 -0.73
C ASP A 439 86.01 -16.29 0.12
N VAL A 440 85.59 -15.13 -0.41
CA VAL A 440 84.65 -14.21 0.23
C VAL A 440 83.23 -14.48 -0.29
N PRO A 441 82.30 -14.98 0.54
CA PRO A 441 80.92 -15.22 0.12
C PRO A 441 80.21 -13.92 -0.28
N PHE A 442 79.32 -14.01 -1.26
CA PHE A 442 78.48 -12.90 -1.69
C PHE A 442 77.05 -13.37 -1.92
N SER A 443 76.10 -12.45 -1.90
CA SER A 443 74.68 -12.74 -2.15
C SER A 443 74.18 -11.99 -3.38
N LEU A 444 73.27 -12.63 -4.12
CA LEU A 444 72.45 -11.99 -5.14
C LEU A 444 71.00 -12.06 -4.70
N THR A 445 70.30 -10.94 -4.79
CA THR A 445 68.87 -10.86 -4.52
C THR A 445 68.11 -10.94 -5.84
N LEU A 446 67.26 -11.96 -5.97
CA LEU A 446 66.39 -12.14 -7.12
C LEU A 446 65.00 -11.57 -6.82
N LYS A 447 64.47 -10.76 -7.73
CA LYS A 447 63.10 -10.27 -7.73
C LYS A 447 62.44 -10.59 -9.07
N ALA A 448 61.13 -10.75 -9.07
CA ALA A 448 60.33 -10.90 -10.28
C ALA A 448 59.30 -9.77 -10.37
N ARG A 449 59.07 -9.25 -11.57
CA ARG A 449 58.13 -8.15 -11.82
C ARG A 449 57.17 -8.50 -12.96
N ASP A 450 55.92 -8.11 -12.82
CA ASP A 450 54.93 -8.18 -13.90
C ASP A 450 55.02 -6.96 -14.86
N GLY A 451 54.25 -6.98 -15.94
CA GLY A 451 54.22 -5.89 -16.92
C GLY A 451 53.62 -4.57 -16.41
N TYR A 452 52.98 -4.56 -15.24
CA TYR A 452 52.45 -3.36 -14.58
C TYR A 452 53.40 -2.81 -13.51
N GLY A 453 54.47 -3.54 -13.26
CA GLY A 453 55.51 -3.16 -12.35
C GLY A 453 55.36 -3.69 -10.93
N ASN A 454 54.46 -4.64 -10.71
CA ASN A 454 54.25 -5.27 -9.41
C ASN A 454 55.29 -6.34 -9.14
N LEU A 455 55.78 -6.41 -7.91
CA LEU A 455 56.61 -7.51 -7.46
C LEU A 455 55.76 -8.78 -7.31
N ILE A 456 56.32 -9.89 -7.79
CA ILE A 456 55.67 -11.19 -7.75
C ILE A 456 56.24 -11.99 -6.58
N PRO A 457 55.38 -12.66 -5.79
CA PRO A 457 55.87 -13.52 -4.73
C PRO A 457 56.83 -14.61 -5.22
N THR A 458 58.02 -14.65 -4.62
CA THR A 458 59.11 -15.58 -5.00
C THR A 458 59.02 -16.92 -4.29
N VAL A 459 58.11 -17.09 -3.34
CA VAL A 459 57.90 -18.32 -2.56
C VAL A 459 57.61 -19.56 -3.43
N SER A 460 56.94 -19.39 -4.57
CA SER A 460 56.72 -20.47 -5.54
C SER A 460 57.96 -20.75 -6.40
N LEU A 461 58.81 -19.74 -6.61
CA LEU A 461 60.08 -19.86 -7.33
C LEU A 461 61.16 -20.52 -6.48
N SER A 462 61.10 -20.45 -5.16
CA SER A 462 62.12 -20.97 -4.23
C SER A 462 62.47 -22.44 -4.46
N ARG A 463 61.46 -23.32 -4.61
CA ARG A 463 61.69 -24.76 -4.87
C ARG A 463 62.37 -24.99 -6.22
N THR A 464 61.87 -24.34 -7.26
CA THR A 464 62.45 -24.40 -8.61
C THR A 464 63.90 -23.88 -8.63
N LEU A 465 64.16 -22.76 -7.93
CA LEU A 465 65.49 -22.18 -7.80
C LEU A 465 66.44 -23.12 -7.03
N GLN A 466 65.98 -23.76 -5.96
CA GLN A 466 66.79 -24.74 -5.22
C GLN A 466 67.20 -25.93 -6.08
N ASP A 467 66.32 -26.43 -6.95
CA ASP A 467 66.63 -27.57 -7.84
C ASP A 467 67.57 -27.19 -8.98
N VAL A 468 67.30 -26.07 -9.66
CA VAL A 468 68.15 -25.55 -10.75
C VAL A 468 69.55 -25.20 -10.23
N LEU A 469 69.65 -24.61 -9.04
CA LEU A 469 70.93 -24.22 -8.46
C LEU A 469 71.68 -25.40 -7.80
N ARG A 470 71.03 -26.50 -7.41
CA ARG A 470 71.75 -27.73 -7.01
C ARG A 470 72.52 -28.35 -8.18
N GLN A 471 71.92 -28.38 -9.38
CA GLN A 471 72.62 -28.81 -10.60
C GLN A 471 73.79 -27.88 -10.96
N TYR A 472 73.68 -26.59 -10.66
CA TYR A 472 74.76 -25.64 -10.88
C TYR A 472 76.05 -26.05 -10.15
N ASN A 473 75.96 -26.48 -8.89
CA ASN A 473 77.13 -26.95 -8.14
C ASN A 473 77.79 -28.19 -8.75
N ALA A 474 77.05 -29.08 -9.43
CA ALA A 474 77.66 -30.22 -10.08
C ALA A 474 78.53 -29.82 -11.29
N ARG A 475 78.23 -28.69 -11.93
CA ARG A 475 78.89 -28.23 -13.17
C ARG A 475 79.87 -27.07 -12.96
N SER A 476 79.69 -26.26 -11.91
CA SER A 476 80.49 -25.05 -11.68
C SER A 476 81.82 -25.35 -10.99
N GLN A 477 82.90 -24.84 -11.58
CA GLN A 477 84.26 -24.89 -11.01
C GLN A 477 84.73 -23.56 -10.40
N LEU A 478 84.01 -22.45 -10.63
CA LEU A 478 84.40 -21.10 -10.17
C LEU A 478 83.60 -20.62 -8.96
N LEU A 479 82.29 -20.89 -8.94
CA LEU A 479 81.37 -20.45 -7.87
C LEU A 479 80.62 -21.67 -7.32
N ARG A 480 80.52 -21.77 -6.00
CA ARG A 480 79.64 -22.73 -5.33
C ARG A 480 78.43 -22.00 -4.76
N LEU A 481 77.22 -22.45 -5.09
CA LEU A 481 76.01 -22.06 -4.39
C LEU A 481 76.04 -22.65 -2.97
N VAL A 482 75.80 -21.82 -1.97
CA VAL A 482 75.81 -22.20 -0.55
C VAL A 482 74.40 -22.28 0.03
N GLY A 483 73.47 -21.45 -0.45
CA GLY A 483 72.10 -21.45 0.05
C GLY A 483 71.16 -20.55 -0.75
N VAL A 484 69.88 -20.81 -0.59
CA VAL A 484 68.78 -20.00 -1.11
C VAL A 484 67.82 -19.74 0.06
N GLU A 485 67.70 -18.48 0.43
CA GLU A 485 66.70 -18.00 1.39
C GLU A 485 65.65 -17.23 0.59
N SER A 486 64.38 -17.40 0.89
CA SER A 486 63.31 -16.65 0.23
C SER A 486 62.43 -15.99 1.26
N ASP A 487 62.07 -14.75 0.99
CA ASP A 487 61.03 -14.03 1.70
C ASP A 487 59.75 -14.01 0.83
N SER A 488 58.77 -13.15 1.16
CA SER A 488 57.52 -13.08 0.42
C SER A 488 57.64 -12.52 -1.00
N LEU A 489 58.68 -11.73 -1.35
CA LEU A 489 58.83 -11.02 -2.62
C LEU A 489 60.24 -11.11 -3.25
N THR A 490 61.24 -11.61 -2.53
CA THR A 490 62.62 -11.73 -2.96
C THR A 490 63.20 -13.11 -2.64
N ALA A 491 64.24 -13.51 -3.35
CA ALA A 491 65.03 -14.70 -3.04
C ALA A 491 66.52 -14.33 -2.98
N ALA A 492 67.12 -14.46 -1.81
CA ALA A 492 68.55 -14.26 -1.59
C ALA A 492 69.31 -15.56 -1.89
N ILE A 493 70.23 -15.48 -2.85
CA ILE A 493 71.03 -16.58 -3.35
C ILE A 493 72.48 -16.35 -2.91
N LYS A 494 73.00 -17.20 -2.02
CA LYS A 494 74.35 -17.09 -1.46
C LYS A 494 75.34 -17.94 -2.25
N PHE A 495 76.45 -17.33 -2.65
CA PHE A 495 77.54 -17.96 -3.38
C PHE A 495 78.86 -17.86 -2.62
N ARG A 496 79.73 -18.84 -2.82
CA ARG A 496 81.14 -18.85 -2.40
C ARG A 496 82.04 -19.01 -3.63
N PRO A 497 82.86 -18.01 -3.97
CA PRO A 497 83.86 -18.14 -5.01
C PRO A 497 84.99 -19.09 -4.58
N VAL A 498 85.37 -20.05 -5.43
CA VAL A 498 86.37 -21.08 -5.13
C VAL A 498 87.60 -21.05 -6.03
N ALA A 499 87.53 -20.39 -7.19
CA ALA A 499 88.67 -20.21 -8.09
C ALA A 499 88.57 -18.85 -8.82
N ALA A 500 89.73 -18.29 -9.20
CA ALA A 500 89.80 -17.03 -9.94
C ALA A 500 89.46 -17.24 -11.43
N GLY A 501 88.81 -16.26 -12.05
CA GLY A 501 88.38 -16.33 -13.45
C GLY A 501 87.08 -15.59 -13.70
N MET A 502 86.55 -15.70 -14.92
CA MET A 502 85.30 -15.08 -15.32
C MET A 502 84.26 -16.16 -15.68
N THR A 503 83.04 -16.00 -15.19
CA THR A 503 81.90 -16.86 -15.52
C THR A 503 80.65 -16.05 -15.77
N SER A 504 79.70 -16.61 -16.52
CA SER A 504 78.38 -16.03 -16.71
C SER A 504 77.37 -16.80 -15.86
N LEU A 505 76.80 -16.15 -14.85
CA LEU A 505 75.76 -16.73 -14.02
C LEU A 505 74.40 -16.45 -14.67
N THR A 506 73.75 -17.48 -15.19
CA THR A 506 72.38 -17.39 -15.73
C THR A 506 71.40 -18.01 -14.75
N ILE A 507 70.45 -17.21 -14.28
CA ILE A 507 69.36 -17.62 -13.39
C ILE A 507 68.11 -17.80 -14.25
N SER A 508 67.57 -19.01 -14.28
CA SER A 508 66.40 -19.37 -15.08
C SER A 508 65.26 -19.88 -14.20
N ALA A 509 64.11 -19.21 -14.25
CA ALA A 509 62.90 -19.59 -13.53
C ALA A 509 61.64 -19.20 -14.34
N GLY A 510 61.51 -19.77 -15.54
CA GLY A 510 60.50 -19.38 -16.55
C GLY A 510 60.87 -18.13 -17.35
N LEU A 511 61.62 -17.23 -16.72
CA LEU A 511 62.34 -16.11 -17.33
C LEU A 511 63.85 -16.29 -17.07
N THR A 512 64.70 -15.54 -17.79
CA THR A 512 66.16 -15.62 -17.64
C THR A 512 66.75 -14.26 -17.29
N ALA A 513 67.63 -14.24 -16.29
CA ALA A 513 68.52 -13.10 -16.02
C ALA A 513 69.96 -13.59 -15.92
N THR A 514 70.90 -12.81 -16.45
CA THR A 514 72.31 -13.19 -16.54
C THR A 514 73.19 -12.11 -15.94
N VAL A 515 74.25 -12.48 -15.22
CA VAL A 515 75.28 -11.55 -14.72
C VAL A 515 76.67 -12.15 -14.92
N ALA A 516 77.60 -11.37 -15.47
CA ALA A 516 78.99 -11.78 -15.56
C ALA A 516 79.66 -11.61 -14.19
N VAL A 517 80.31 -12.66 -13.70
CA VAL A 517 81.00 -12.68 -12.40
C VAL A 517 82.48 -12.88 -12.65
N GLU A 518 83.28 -11.90 -12.27
CA GLU A 518 84.73 -12.00 -12.23
C GLU A 518 85.19 -12.24 -10.80
N VAL A 519 85.86 -13.38 -10.59
CA VAL A 519 86.48 -13.73 -9.32
C VAL A 519 87.95 -13.32 -9.37
N VAL A 520 88.32 -12.35 -8.54
CA VAL A 520 89.70 -11.88 -8.39
C VAL A 520 90.37 -12.48 -7.16
N SER A 521 91.69 -12.57 -7.19
CA SER A 521 92.46 -12.96 -6.00
C SER A 521 92.31 -11.91 -4.89
N PRO A 522 92.39 -12.30 -3.60
CA PRO A 522 92.33 -11.36 -2.49
C PRO A 522 93.42 -10.30 -2.66
N ARG A 523 93.07 -9.02 -2.46
CA ARG A 523 94.09 -7.98 -2.34
C ARG A 523 94.83 -8.22 -1.03
N ARG A 524 96.14 -8.46 -1.11
CA ARG A 524 97.02 -8.64 0.05
C ARG A 524 97.13 -7.35 0.87
#